data_AF-A0A429ZCE3-F1
#
_entry.id   AF-A0A429ZCE3-F1
#
_cell.length_a   1.000
_cell.length_b   1.000
_cell.length_c   1.000
_cell.angle_alpha   90.00
_cell.angle_beta   90.00
_cell.angle_gamma   90.00
#
_symmetry.space_group_name_H-M   'P 1'
#
loop_
_entity.id
_entity.type
_entity.pdbx_description
1 polymer ?
#
loop_
_entity_poly.entity_id
_entity_poly.type
_entity_poly.pdbx_seq_one_letter_code
_entity_poly.pdbx_strand_id
1 'polypeptide(L)'
;MSLDLILASAAMVIALISYSIGVFGERRTGTIQLKHLFFFVGGLIFDTTGTTLMNKIASENNSSQFGLHQLTGGLALFLMGFHLLWAIWVYKKGSDKAKAQFNKFSLGVWGLWVISFILGMLVGMGII
;
A
#
# COMPACT_ATOMS: atom_id res chain seq x y z
N MET A 1 3.03 22.59 -10.52
CA MET A 1 3.36 21.19 -10.17
C MET A 1 3.86 20.49 -11.41
N SER A 2 4.92 19.68 -11.31
CA SER A 2 5.34 18.83 -12.42
C SER A 2 4.28 17.76 -12.71
N LEU A 3 4.21 17.30 -13.95
CA LEU A 3 3.32 16.20 -14.35
C LEU A 3 3.61 14.95 -13.50
N ASP A 4 4.89 14.64 -13.29
CA ASP A 4 5.34 13.50 -12.50
C ASP A 4 4.81 13.56 -11.05
N LEU A 5 4.78 14.74 -10.42
CA LEU A 5 4.24 14.89 -9.07
C LEU A 5 2.71 14.67 -9.04
N ILE A 6 1.98 15.20 -10.02
CA ILE A 6 0.52 15.00 -10.13
C ILE A 6 0.22 13.51 -10.29
N LEU A 7 0.94 12.83 -11.19
CA LEU A 7 0.77 11.39 -11.44
C LEU A 7 1.15 10.56 -10.22
N ALA A 8 2.24 10.89 -9.53
CA ALA A 8 2.65 10.23 -8.30
C ALA A 8 1.59 10.37 -7.20
N SER A 9 1.13 11.59 -6.92
CA SER A 9 0.10 11.83 -5.90
C SER A 9 -1.23 11.14 -6.25
N ALA A 10 -1.67 11.20 -7.51
CA ALA A 10 -2.87 10.52 -7.95
C ALA A 10 -2.75 8.99 -7.78
N ALA A 11 -1.62 8.40 -8.17
CA ALA A 11 -1.35 6.99 -7.98
C ALA A 11 -1.41 6.60 -6.50
N MET A 12 -0.77 7.36 -5.61
CA MET A 12 -0.79 7.06 -4.17
C MET A 12 -2.21 7.15 -3.56
N VAL A 13 -3.04 8.10 -4.00
CA VAL A 13 -4.44 8.20 -3.55
C VAL A 13 -5.26 7.02 -4.07
N ILE A 14 -5.09 6.61 -5.33
CA ILE A 14 -5.76 5.43 -5.88
C ILE A 14 -5.31 4.16 -5.15
N ALA A 15 -4.03 4.07 -4.79
CA ALA A 15 -3.49 2.98 -3.99
C ALA A 15 -4.15 2.91 -2.60
N LEU A 16 -4.22 4.04 -1.90
CA LEU A 16 -4.89 4.17 -0.60
C LEU A 16 -6.34 3.72 -0.66
N ILE A 17 -7.10 4.21 -1.64
CA ILE A 17 -8.52 3.86 -1.81
C ILE A 17 -8.66 2.38 -2.12
N SER A 18 -7.92 1.88 -3.12
CA SER A 18 -7.98 0.48 -3.55
C SER A 18 -7.61 -0.47 -2.42
N TYR A 19 -6.51 -0.19 -1.71
CA TYR A 19 -6.04 -1.03 -0.63
C TYR A 19 -7.05 -1.04 0.54
N SER A 20 -7.60 0.12 0.88
CA SER A 20 -8.64 0.24 1.91
C SER A 20 -9.90 -0.54 1.54
N ILE A 21 -10.37 -0.45 0.28
CA ILE A 21 -11.52 -1.24 -0.17
C ILE A 21 -11.23 -2.75 -0.08
N GLY A 22 -10.01 -3.19 -0.43
CA GLY A 22 -9.59 -4.58 -0.26
C GLY A 22 -9.69 -5.06 1.19
N VAL A 23 -9.06 -4.33 2.12
CA VAL A 23 -8.98 -4.70 3.56
C VAL A 23 -10.33 -4.61 4.26
N PHE A 24 -11.05 -3.50 4.12
CA PHE A 24 -12.34 -3.34 4.78
C PHE A 24 -13.45 -4.15 4.09
N GLY A 25 -13.34 -4.35 2.77
CA GLY A 25 -14.26 -5.18 2.00
C GLY A 25 -14.23 -6.63 2.46
N GLU A 26 -13.03 -7.22 2.59
CA GLU A 26 -12.95 -8.59 3.08
C GLU A 26 -13.44 -8.74 4.51
N ARG A 27 -13.11 -7.78 5.39
CA ARG A 27 -13.49 -7.80 6.79
C ARG A 27 -15.01 -7.75 6.93
N ARG A 28 -15.68 -6.96 6.10
CA ARG A 28 -17.14 -6.87 6.05
C ARG A 28 -17.77 -8.18 5.57
N THR A 29 -17.15 -8.86 4.61
CA THR A 29 -17.65 -10.16 4.11
C THR A 29 -17.27 -11.35 4.98
N GLY A 30 -16.33 -11.19 5.91
CA GLY A 30 -15.81 -12.27 6.76
C GLY A 30 -14.85 -13.24 6.05
N THR A 31 -14.70 -13.15 4.73
CA THR A 31 -13.82 -14.02 3.93
C THR A 31 -13.24 -13.25 2.76
N ILE A 32 -12.04 -13.62 2.32
CA ILE A 32 -11.49 -13.11 1.08
C ILE A 32 -12.28 -13.64 -0.13
N GLN A 33 -12.54 -12.78 -1.11
CA GLN A 33 -13.25 -13.05 -2.36
C GLN A 33 -12.43 -12.48 -3.52
N LEU A 34 -12.67 -12.97 -4.75
CA LEU A 34 -11.90 -12.56 -5.93
C LEU A 34 -11.85 -11.03 -6.13
N LYS A 35 -12.95 -10.32 -5.86
CA LYS A 35 -13.00 -8.86 -5.93
C LYS A 35 -11.97 -8.17 -5.02
N HIS A 36 -11.71 -8.71 -3.82
CA HIS A 36 -10.73 -8.14 -2.90
C HIS A 36 -9.31 -8.32 -3.44
N LEU A 37 -9.03 -9.43 -4.13
CA LEU A 37 -7.75 -9.62 -4.80
C LEU A 37 -7.52 -8.57 -5.90
N PHE A 38 -8.53 -8.24 -6.70
CA PHE A 38 -8.40 -7.17 -7.70
C PHE A 38 -8.05 -5.83 -7.05
N PHE A 39 -8.67 -5.50 -5.92
CA PHE A 39 -8.34 -4.30 -5.15
C PHE A 39 -6.92 -4.33 -4.56
N PHE A 40 -6.46 -5.48 -4.05
CA PHE A 40 -5.09 -5.62 -3.56
C PHE A 40 -4.05 -5.51 -4.67
N VAL A 41 -4.28 -6.15 -5.82
CA VAL A 41 -3.42 -6.04 -7.01
C VAL A 41 -3.38 -4.60 -7.50
N GLY A 42 -4.55 -3.97 -7.66
CA GLY A 42 -4.64 -2.57 -8.07
C GLY A 42 -3.90 -1.65 -7.10
N GLY A 43 -4.17 -1.80 -5.80
CA GLY A 43 -3.46 -1.06 -4.75
C GLY A 43 -1.94 -1.17 -4.87
N LEU A 44 -1.42 -2.39 -5.04
CA LEU A 44 0.02 -2.64 -5.12
C LEU A 44 0.64 -2.04 -6.38
N ILE A 45 -0.03 -2.14 -7.53
CA ILE A 45 0.43 -1.54 -8.80
C ILE A 45 0.52 -0.01 -8.64
N PHE A 46 -0.51 0.62 -8.11
CA PHE A 46 -0.54 2.07 -7.93
C PHE A 46 0.46 2.54 -6.87
N ASP A 47 0.64 1.80 -5.77
CA ASP A 47 1.62 2.13 -4.73
C ASP A 47 3.07 2.02 -5.25
N THR A 48 3.35 0.94 -5.99
CA THR A 48 4.66 0.76 -6.67
C THR A 48 4.91 1.89 -7.66
N THR A 49 3.90 2.28 -8.44
CA THR A 49 3.99 3.36 -9.42
C THR A 49 4.24 4.71 -8.75
N GLY A 50 3.45 5.04 -7.71
CA GLY A 50 3.62 6.27 -6.95
C GLY A 50 4.99 6.35 -6.29
N THR A 51 5.41 5.29 -5.59
CA THR A 51 6.74 5.19 -4.97
C THR A 51 7.87 5.34 -5.98
N THR A 52 7.77 4.69 -7.15
CA THR A 52 8.79 4.79 -8.21
C THR A 52 8.90 6.20 -8.77
N LEU A 53 7.76 6.85 -9.03
CA LEU A 53 7.74 8.25 -9.50
C LEU A 53 8.29 9.21 -8.43
N MET A 54 7.93 9.03 -7.16
CA MET A 54 8.47 9.85 -6.06
C MET A 54 9.99 9.70 -5.92
N ASN A 55 10.52 8.47 -6.06
CA ASN A 55 11.96 8.23 -6.03
C ASN A 55 12.69 8.87 -7.22
N LYS A 56 12.07 8.85 -8.41
CA LYS A 56 12.59 9.55 -9.60
C LYS A 56 12.66 11.06 -9.34
N ILE A 57 11.57 11.67 -8.85
CA ILE A 57 11.51 13.09 -8.52
C ILE A 57 12.56 13.46 -7.46
N ALA A 58 12.73 12.66 -6.41
CA ALA A 58 13.73 12.90 -5.37
C ALA A 58 15.17 12.84 -5.90
N SER A 59 15.43 11.94 -6.85
CA SER A 59 16.74 11.80 -7.50
C SER A 59 17.06 13.00 -8.41
N GLU A 60 16.08 13.46 -9.20
CA GLU A 60 16.23 14.63 -10.08
C GLU A 60 16.49 15.93 -9.30
N ASN A 61 15.89 16.08 -8.12
CA ASN A 61 16.05 17.28 -7.29
C ASN A 61 17.30 17.25 -6.39
N ASN A 62 18.19 16.26 -6.53
CA ASN A 62 19.33 16.01 -5.63
C ASN A 62 18.95 15.99 -4.13
N SER A 63 17.67 15.76 -3.84
CA SER A 63 17.09 15.74 -2.50
C SER A 63 17.02 14.30 -2.00
N SER A 64 17.98 13.45 -2.37
CA SER A 64 18.07 12.05 -1.95
C SER A 64 18.46 11.96 -0.47
N GLN A 65 17.61 12.50 0.41
CA GLN A 65 17.68 12.22 1.83
C GLN A 65 17.17 10.80 2.00
N PHE A 66 18.09 9.88 2.25
CA PHE A 66 17.79 8.53 2.73
C PHE A 66 17.18 8.64 4.13
N GLY A 67 15.90 9.02 4.17
CA GLY A 67 15.17 9.37 5.38
C GLY A 67 14.39 8.18 5.93
N LEU A 68 13.95 8.31 7.18
CA LEU A 68 13.08 7.32 7.83
C LEU A 68 11.86 6.94 6.98
N HIS A 69 11.29 7.88 6.22
CA HIS A 69 10.17 7.62 5.32
C HIS A 69 10.51 6.67 4.15
N GLN A 70 11.69 6.79 3.52
CA GLN A 70 12.04 5.89 2.42
C GLN A 70 12.17 4.44 2.90
N LEU A 71 12.72 4.24 4.11
CA LEU A 71 12.82 2.93 4.74
C LEU A 71 11.44 2.37 5.12
N THR A 72 10.61 3.16 5.79
CA THR A 72 9.25 2.73 6.18
C THR A 72 8.36 2.51 4.97
N GLY A 73 8.49 3.32 3.91
CA GLY A 73 7.81 3.17 2.63
C GLY A 73 8.20 1.89 1.90
N GLY A 74 9.50 1.61 1.77
CA GLY A 74 9.98 0.37 1.17
C GLY A 74 9.51 -0.88 1.95
N LEU A 75 9.56 -0.82 3.28
CA LEU A 75 9.04 -1.89 4.13
C LEU A 75 7.52 -2.07 3.96
N ALA A 76 6.76 -0.98 3.91
CA ALA A 76 5.31 -1.00 3.70
C ALA A 76 4.93 -1.62 2.35
N LEU A 77 5.64 -1.25 1.28
CA LEU A 77 5.42 -1.81 -0.06
C LEU A 77 5.75 -3.31 -0.09
N PHE A 78 6.85 -3.72 0.53
CA PHE A 78 7.20 -5.14 0.67
C PHE A 78 6.12 -5.92 1.44
N LEU A 79 5.66 -5.38 2.58
CA LEU A 79 4.59 -5.94 3.40
C LEU A 79 3.27 -6.05 2.63
N MET A 80 2.93 -5.06 1.83
CA MET A 80 1.74 -5.07 0.96
C MET A 80 1.84 -6.17 -0.11
N GLY A 81 3.02 -6.36 -0.71
CA GLY A 81 3.28 -7.46 -1.64
C GLY A 81 3.14 -8.84 -0.98
N PHE A 82 3.75 -9.02 0.20
CA PHE A 82 3.60 -10.24 1.00
C PHE A 82 2.11 -10.50 1.35
N HIS A 83 1.40 -9.44 1.72
CA HIS A 83 -0.02 -9.51 2.05
C HIS A 83 -0.86 -9.98 0.84
N LEU A 84 -0.59 -9.49 -0.36
CA LEU A 84 -1.26 -9.96 -1.59
C LEU A 84 -0.99 -11.44 -1.87
N LEU A 85 0.26 -11.90 -1.73
CA LEU A 85 0.61 -13.32 -1.92
C LEU A 85 -0.14 -14.20 -0.92
N TRP A 86 -0.22 -13.77 0.34
CA TRP A 86 -0.97 -14.49 1.35
C TRP A 86 -2.48 -14.46 1.06
N ALA A 87 -3.04 -13.34 0.60
CA ALA A 87 -4.42 -13.24 0.13
C ALA A 87 -4.73 -14.28 -0.95
N ILE A 88 -3.85 -14.42 -1.96
CA ILE A 88 -4.00 -15.42 -3.03
C ILE A 88 -4.03 -16.85 -2.46
N TRP A 89 -3.14 -17.14 -1.51
CA TRP A 89 -3.10 -18.46 -0.87
C TRP A 89 -4.37 -18.74 -0.05
N VAL A 90 -4.80 -17.79 0.79
CA VAL A 90 -6.02 -17.93 1.62
C VAL A 90 -7.27 -18.07 0.73
N TYR A 91 -7.34 -17.33 -0.37
CA TYR A 91 -8.46 -17.43 -1.31
C TYR A 91 -8.54 -18.81 -1.97
N LYS A 92 -7.40 -19.38 -2.40
CA LYS A 92 -7.37 -20.67 -3.12
C LYS A 92 -7.51 -21.88 -2.22
N LYS A 93 -6.91 -21.85 -1.03
CA LYS A 93 -6.72 -23.06 -0.18
C LYS A 93 -6.94 -22.80 1.32
N GLY A 94 -7.36 -21.61 1.72
CA GLY A 94 -7.49 -21.23 3.12
C GLY A 94 -8.67 -21.92 3.81
N SER A 95 -8.40 -22.52 4.98
CA SER A 95 -9.44 -22.94 5.91
C SER A 95 -10.15 -21.72 6.52
N ASP A 96 -11.29 -21.94 7.19
CA ASP A 96 -12.02 -20.85 7.87
C ASP A 96 -11.17 -20.20 8.97
N LYS A 97 -10.31 -20.98 9.63
CA LYS A 97 -9.31 -20.45 10.58
C LYS A 97 -8.30 -19.53 9.88
N ALA A 98 -7.79 -19.93 8.72
CA ALA A 98 -6.84 -19.13 7.94
C ALA A 98 -7.49 -17.82 7.46
N LYS A 99 -8.75 -17.86 7.00
CA LYS A 99 -9.52 -16.68 6.61
C LYS A 99 -9.73 -15.71 7.78
N ALA A 100 -10.09 -16.23 8.96
CA ALA A 100 -10.27 -15.41 10.16
C ALA A 100 -8.95 -14.76 10.63
N GLN A 101 -7.83 -15.48 10.51
CA GLN A 101 -6.50 -14.93 10.81
C GLN A 101 -6.09 -13.86 9.80
N PHE A 102 -6.35 -14.10 8.51
CA PHE A 102 -6.05 -13.16 7.44
C PHE A 102 -6.75 -11.81 7.67
N ASN A 103 -8.04 -11.80 7.99
CA ASN A 103 -8.78 -10.57 8.27
C ASN A 103 -8.16 -9.72 9.39
N LYS A 104 -7.60 -10.36 10.44
CA LYS A 104 -6.93 -9.65 11.54
C LYS A 104 -5.58 -9.10 11.11
N PHE A 105 -4.81 -9.91 10.38
CA PHE A 105 -3.50 -9.54 9.88
C PHE A 105 -3.57 -8.38 8.87
N SER A 106 -4.52 -8.46 7.95
CA SER A 106 -4.79 -7.48 6.88
C SER A 106 -4.97 -6.06 7.42
N LEU A 107 -5.69 -5.91 8.54
CA LEU A 107 -5.84 -4.61 9.22
C LEU A 107 -4.50 -4.07 9.75
N GLY A 108 -3.66 -4.94 10.30
CA GLY A 108 -2.34 -4.57 10.82
C GLY A 108 -1.41 -4.09 9.72
N VAL A 109 -1.33 -4.83 8.60
CA VAL A 109 -0.50 -4.44 7.45
C VAL A 109 -1.00 -3.13 6.84
N TRP A 110 -2.31 -2.98 6.67
CA TRP A 110 -2.90 -1.73 6.19
C TRP A 110 -2.60 -0.56 7.13
N GLY A 111 -2.68 -0.75 8.45
CA GLY A 111 -2.34 0.28 9.43
C GLY A 111 -0.89 0.74 9.31
N LEU A 112 0.06 -0.20 9.20
CA LEU A 112 1.48 0.12 9.00
C LEU A 112 1.70 0.87 7.68
N TRP A 113 1.01 0.47 6.61
CA TRP A 113 1.06 1.14 5.32
C TRP A 113 0.53 2.57 5.38
N VAL A 114 -0.62 2.80 6.05
CA VAL A 114 -1.20 4.15 6.22
C VAL A 114 -0.27 5.05 7.04
N ILE A 115 0.37 4.53 8.10
CA ILE A 115 1.36 5.28 8.86
C ILE A 115 2.50 5.73 7.94
N SER A 116 3.04 4.83 7.12
CA SER A 116 4.10 5.16 6.17
C SER A 116 3.64 6.21 5.14
N PHE A 117 2.42 6.08 4.61
CA PHE A 117 1.81 7.04 3.68
C PHE A 117 1.71 8.45 4.31
N ILE A 118 1.24 8.55 5.55
CA ILE A 118 1.14 9.82 6.28
C ILE A 118 2.52 10.42 6.52
N LEU A 119 3.50 9.62 6.97
CA LEU A 119 4.88 10.10 7.14
C LEU A 119 5.44 10.67 5.83
N GLY A 120 5.17 10.01 4.70
CA GLY A 120 5.59 10.50 3.38
C GLY A 120 4.96 11.81 2.98
N MET A 121 3.66 11.96 3.23
CA MET A 121 2.98 13.23 2.99
C MET A 121 3.56 14.36 3.85
N LEU A 122 3.80 14.11 5.14
CA LEU A 122 4.34 15.12 6.05
C LEU A 122 5.75 15.57 5.66
N VAL A 123 6.61 14.62 5.25
CA VAL A 123 7.95 14.91 4.70
C VAL A 123 7.82 15.71 3.39
N GLY A 124 6.95 15.29 2.47
CA GLY A 124 6.73 15.99 1.20
C GLY A 124 6.18 17.40 1.34
N MET A 125 5.45 17.67 2.44
CA MET A 125 4.95 19.01 2.79
C MET A 125 5.98 19.85 3.58
N GLY A 126 7.13 19.28 3.96
CA GLY A 126 8.15 19.95 4.77
C GLY A 126 7.71 20.21 6.22
N ILE A 127 6.75 19.44 6.73
CA ILE A 127 6.26 19.56 8.12
C ILE A 127 7.22 18.87 9.09
N ILE A 128 7.83 17.76 8.67
CA ILE A 128 8.85 16.99 9.40
C ILE A 128 10.06 16.69 8.53
#